data_AF-A0AAX0WQJ5-F1
#
_entry.id   AF-A0AAX0WQJ5-F1
#
_cell.length_a   1.000
_cell.length_b   1.000
_cell.length_c   1.000
_cell.angle_alpha   90.00
_cell.angle_beta   90.00
_cell.angle_gamma   90.00
#
_symmetry.space_group_name_H-M   'P 1'
#
loop_
_entity.id
_entity.type
_entity.pdbx_description
1 polymer ?
#
loop_
_entity_poly.entity_id
_entity_poly.type
_entity_poly.pdbx_seq_one_letter_code
_entity_poly.pdbx_strand_id
1 'polypeptide(L)'
;MLWKQILRICRFSKYVFFEWATEPVFNRSLILALVAPAITLLFYRYFLGEDKMVEELNSLIVGAIAFVGSYLIYLLIGLICAPFIAYKKEKEKGSFFGNRFVYHNPYHIYTTIIKPEDHDQTINFVVKDAEPNSLVCFEFKYRGGLGYVSVIGSSEYVKNSTEAANLRSQKLTLRIDKKRKATLRCFTAPNSDDTLLRISMLSWEYQTQRLFLVR
;
A
#
# COMPACT_ATOMS: atom_id res chain seq x y z
N MET A 1 -20.47 6.88 -17.71
CA MET A 1 -19.98 6.36 -16.42
C MET A 1 -19.17 5.07 -16.58
N LEU A 2 -19.64 4.08 -17.34
CA LEU A 2 -18.97 2.79 -17.59
C LEU A 2 -17.50 2.89 -18.04
N TRP A 3 -17.18 3.73 -19.04
CA TRP A 3 -15.81 3.87 -19.54
C TRP A 3 -14.79 4.33 -18.48
N LYS A 4 -15.20 5.18 -17.54
CA LYS A 4 -14.33 5.61 -16.43
C LYS A 4 -14.09 4.49 -15.42
N GLN A 5 -15.11 3.66 -15.15
CA GLN A 5 -14.96 2.47 -14.30
C GLN A 5 -14.04 1.42 -14.95
N ILE A 6 -14.18 1.20 -16.26
CA ILE A 6 -13.34 0.24 -17.01
C ILE A 6 -11.87 0.68 -16.97
N LEU A 7 -11.56 1.94 -17.33
CA LEU A 7 -10.18 2.46 -17.28
C LEU A 7 -9.56 2.36 -15.88
N ARG A 8 -10.37 2.58 -14.84
CA ARG A 8 -9.94 2.44 -13.45
C ARG A 8 -9.62 1.01 -13.08
N ILE A 9 -10.53 0.07 -13.37
CA ILE A 9 -10.33 -1.37 -13.11
C ILE A 9 -9.10 -1.88 -13.87
N CYS A 10 -8.89 -1.46 -15.12
CA CYS A 10 -7.69 -1.79 -15.90
C CYS A 10 -6.39 -1.25 -15.27
N ARG A 11 -6.45 -0.08 -14.60
CA ARG A 11 -5.27 0.47 -13.92
C ARG A 11 -4.96 -0.26 -12.62
N PHE A 12 -5.97 -0.63 -11.84
CA PHE A 12 -5.78 -1.43 -10.62
C PHE A 12 -5.41 -2.88 -10.93
N SER A 13 -5.95 -3.45 -12.00
CA SER A 13 -5.64 -4.83 -12.42
C SER A 13 -4.18 -4.98 -12.78
N LYS A 14 -3.50 -3.93 -13.28
CA LYS A 14 -2.05 -3.95 -13.50
C LYS A 14 -1.29 -4.27 -12.20
N TYR A 15 -1.59 -3.57 -11.11
CA TYR A 15 -0.91 -3.80 -9.83
C TYR A 15 -1.20 -5.19 -9.26
N VAL A 16 -2.46 -5.62 -9.34
CA VAL A 16 -2.88 -6.97 -8.92
C VAL A 16 -2.21 -8.05 -9.76
N PHE A 17 -2.08 -7.82 -11.07
CA PHE A 17 -1.37 -8.72 -11.96
C PHE A 17 0.12 -8.82 -11.64
N PHE A 18 0.79 -7.70 -11.35
CA PHE A 18 2.20 -7.73 -10.94
C PHE A 18 2.41 -8.44 -9.60
N GLU A 19 1.53 -8.20 -8.63
CA GLU A 19 1.54 -8.91 -7.34
C GLU A 19 1.40 -10.42 -7.58
N TRP A 20 0.39 -10.83 -8.35
CA TRP A 20 0.14 -12.23 -8.73
C TRP A 20 1.30 -12.85 -9.52
N ALA A 21 1.86 -12.13 -10.50
CA ALA A 21 2.95 -12.62 -11.33
C ALA A 21 4.25 -12.81 -10.55
N THR A 22 4.46 -12.02 -9.49
CA THR A 22 5.69 -12.07 -8.69
C THR A 22 5.57 -12.98 -7.47
N GLU A 23 4.35 -13.29 -7.02
CA GLU A 23 4.06 -14.18 -5.89
C GLU A 23 4.80 -15.54 -5.96
N PRO A 24 4.89 -16.23 -7.11
CA PRO A 24 5.61 -17.51 -7.21
C PRO A 24 7.13 -17.33 -7.10
N VAL A 25 7.68 -16.22 -7.61
CA VAL A 25 9.13 -15.95 -7.65
C VAL A 25 9.69 -15.74 -6.24
N PHE A 26 8.90 -15.17 -5.34
CA PHE A 26 9.28 -14.99 -3.94
C PHE A 26 8.88 -16.16 -3.03
N ASN A 27 8.27 -17.21 -3.59
CA ASN A 27 7.95 -18.41 -2.83
C ASN A 27 9.22 -19.25 -2.64
N ARG A 28 9.64 -19.41 -1.38
CA ARG A 28 10.88 -20.09 -0.99
C ARG A 28 10.97 -21.53 -1.52
N SER A 29 9.84 -22.22 -1.65
CA SER A 29 9.79 -23.58 -2.21
C SER A 29 10.14 -23.62 -3.69
N LEU A 30 9.77 -22.58 -4.44
CA LEU A 30 10.00 -22.48 -5.88
C LEU A 30 11.47 -22.11 -6.19
N ILE A 31 12.05 -21.27 -5.35
CA ILE A 31 13.50 -20.97 -5.37
C ILE A 31 14.29 -22.26 -5.09
N LEU A 32 13.90 -23.04 -4.08
CA LEU A 32 14.54 -24.33 -3.77
C LEU A 32 14.40 -25.33 -4.92
N ALA A 33 13.23 -25.39 -5.56
CA ALA A 33 12.98 -26.25 -6.72
C ALA A 33 13.81 -25.87 -7.95
N LEU A 34 14.14 -24.59 -8.13
CA LEU A 34 15.01 -24.10 -9.21
C LEU A 34 16.50 -24.35 -8.95
N VAL A 35 16.92 -24.40 -7.67
CA VAL A 35 18.33 -24.58 -7.29
C VAL A 35 18.71 -26.06 -7.17
N ALA A 36 17.78 -26.92 -6.76
CA ALA A 36 18.02 -28.36 -6.60
C ALA A 36 18.63 -29.04 -7.86
N PRO A 37 18.16 -28.79 -9.10
CA PRO A 37 18.72 -29.42 -10.30
C PRO A 37 20.17 -29.01 -10.59
N ALA A 38 20.55 -27.78 -10.24
CA ALA A 38 21.94 -27.31 -10.38
C ALA A 38 22.89 -28.01 -9.39
N ILE A 39 22.40 -28.29 -8.18
CA ILE A 39 23.13 -29.08 -7.17
C ILE A 39 23.26 -30.54 -7.62
N THR A 40 22.19 -31.12 -8.19
CA THR A 40 22.20 -32.49 -8.71
C THR A 40 23.19 -32.65 -9.88
N LEU A 41 23.22 -31.70 -10.82
CA LEU A 41 24.20 -31.70 -11.92
C LEU A 41 25.66 -31.61 -11.44
N LEU A 42 25.94 -30.79 -10.41
CA LEU A 42 27.27 -30.71 -9.78
C LEU A 42 27.67 -32.05 -9.15
N PHE A 43 26.73 -32.76 -8.54
CA PHE A 43 26.95 -34.07 -7.93
C PHE A 43 27.23 -35.15 -8.99
N TYR A 44 26.44 -35.17 -10.08
CA TYR A 44 26.66 -36.10 -11.19
C TYR A 44 28.01 -35.89 -11.88
N ARG A 45 28.43 -34.63 -12.11
CA ARG A 45 29.76 -34.32 -12.66
C ARG A 45 30.91 -34.85 -11.79
N TYR A 46 30.72 -34.91 -10.48
CA TYR A 46 31.76 -35.34 -9.55
C TYR A 46 31.82 -36.87 -9.37
N PHE A 47 30.71 -37.59 -9.58
CA PHE A 47 30.58 -39.02 -9.26
C PHE A 47 30.29 -39.95 -10.44
N LEU A 48 29.78 -39.47 -11.57
CA LEU A 48 29.32 -40.28 -12.70
C LEU A 48 29.87 -39.73 -14.03
N GLY A 49 30.29 -40.65 -14.92
CA GLY A 49 30.91 -40.31 -16.20
C GLY A 49 30.00 -39.53 -17.17
N GLU A 50 30.62 -38.95 -18.20
CA GLU A 50 30.03 -37.95 -19.11
C GLU A 50 28.73 -38.39 -19.80
N ASP A 51 28.55 -39.67 -20.10
CA ASP A 51 27.36 -40.18 -20.80
C ASP A 51 26.07 -40.02 -19.99
N LYS A 52 26.11 -40.26 -18.68
CA LYS A 52 24.95 -40.07 -17.78
C LYS A 52 24.65 -38.59 -17.54
N MET A 53 25.65 -37.73 -17.67
CA MET A 53 25.49 -36.29 -17.53
C MET A 53 24.69 -35.70 -18.71
N VAL A 54 24.89 -36.21 -19.93
CA VAL A 54 24.16 -35.72 -21.12
C VAL A 54 22.67 -36.09 -21.06
N GLU A 55 22.33 -37.28 -20.54
CA GLU A 55 20.94 -37.71 -20.37
C GLU A 55 20.20 -36.89 -19.30
N GLU A 56 20.83 -36.65 -18.15
CA GLU A 56 20.29 -35.79 -17.09
C GLU A 56 20.19 -34.33 -17.53
N LEU A 57 21.12 -33.85 -18.35
CA LEU A 57 21.07 -32.50 -18.92
C LEU A 57 19.86 -32.34 -19.85
N ASN A 58 19.56 -33.33 -20.70
CA ASN A 58 18.38 -33.32 -21.55
C ASN A 58 17.08 -33.35 -20.72
N SER A 59 17.02 -34.17 -19.67
CA SER A 59 15.90 -34.19 -18.71
C SER A 59 15.68 -32.82 -18.07
N LEU A 60 16.78 -32.15 -17.67
CA LEU A 60 16.75 -30.83 -17.04
C LEU A 60 16.33 -29.73 -18.03
N ILE A 61 16.75 -29.81 -19.30
CA ILE A 61 16.29 -28.91 -20.36
C ILE A 61 14.79 -29.09 -20.60
N VAL A 62 14.30 -30.33 -20.70
CA VAL A 62 12.85 -30.61 -20.85
C VAL A 62 12.07 -30.10 -19.65
N GLY A 63 12.58 -30.31 -18.43
CA GLY A 63 12.00 -29.78 -17.20
C GLY A 63 11.95 -28.25 -17.19
N ALA A 64 13.01 -27.58 -17.63
CA ALA A 64 13.05 -26.12 -17.74
C ALA A 64 12.06 -25.60 -18.78
N ILE A 65 11.92 -26.27 -19.93
CA ILE A 65 10.92 -25.91 -20.96
C ILE A 65 9.50 -26.08 -20.42
N ALA A 66 9.21 -27.20 -19.74
CA ALA A 66 7.91 -27.44 -19.12
C ALA A 66 7.60 -26.39 -18.03
N PHE A 67 8.59 -26.02 -17.24
CA PHE A 67 8.47 -24.96 -16.23
C PHE A 67 8.13 -23.62 -16.88
N VAL A 68 8.90 -23.17 -17.88
CA VAL A 68 8.64 -21.92 -18.60
C VAL A 68 7.26 -21.93 -19.27
N GLY A 69 6.87 -23.05 -19.90
CA GLY A 69 5.56 -23.21 -20.52
C GLY A 69 4.41 -23.10 -19.51
N SER A 70 4.52 -23.79 -18.38
CA SER A 70 3.52 -23.72 -17.30
C SER A 70 3.43 -22.33 -16.67
N TYR A 71 4.55 -21.62 -16.53
CA TYR A 71 4.60 -20.27 -16.02
C TYR A 71 3.95 -19.26 -16.98
N LEU A 72 4.13 -19.42 -18.29
CA LEU A 72 3.44 -18.60 -19.30
C LEU A 72 1.92 -18.80 -19.24
N ILE A 73 1.46 -20.04 -19.08
CA ILE A 73 0.02 -20.33 -18.89
C ILE A 73 -0.50 -19.68 -17.61
N TYR A 74 0.27 -19.75 -16.51
CA TYR A 74 -0.06 -19.07 -15.25
C TYR A 74 -0.17 -17.55 -15.42
N LEU A 75 0.75 -16.91 -16.16
CA LEU A 75 0.68 -15.48 -16.47
C LEU A 75 -0.56 -15.15 -17.33
N LEU A 76 -0.90 -15.98 -18.31
CA LEU A 76 -2.11 -15.80 -19.13
C LEU A 76 -3.39 -15.86 -18.29
N ILE A 77 -3.49 -16.85 -17.40
CA ILE A 77 -4.60 -16.97 -16.44
C ILE A 77 -4.65 -15.74 -15.54
N GLY A 78 -3.50 -15.32 -15.00
CA GLY A 78 -3.38 -14.11 -14.19
C GLY A 78 -3.87 -12.86 -14.92
N LEU A 79 -3.56 -12.71 -16.20
CA LEU A 79 -3.99 -11.56 -17.02
C LEU A 79 -5.52 -11.49 -17.15
N ILE A 80 -6.15 -12.65 -17.38
CA ILE A 80 -7.61 -12.76 -17.52
C ILE A 80 -8.31 -12.56 -16.17
N CYS A 81 -7.75 -13.12 -15.10
CA CYS A 81 -8.35 -13.06 -13.76
C CYS A 81 -8.10 -11.75 -13.02
N ALA A 82 -6.99 -11.05 -13.30
CA ALA A 82 -6.60 -9.81 -12.64
C ALA A 82 -7.71 -8.73 -12.56
N PRO A 83 -8.48 -8.42 -13.63
CA PRO A 83 -9.57 -7.46 -13.53
C PRO A 83 -10.69 -7.91 -12.58
N PHE A 84 -11.03 -9.21 -12.55
CA PHE A 84 -12.05 -9.75 -11.65
C PHE A 84 -11.59 -9.71 -10.19
N ILE A 85 -10.34 -10.08 -9.94
CA ILE A 85 -9.74 -10.02 -8.61
C ILE A 85 -9.62 -8.58 -8.15
N ALA A 86 -9.18 -7.67 -9.02
CA ALA A 86 -9.11 -6.24 -8.71
C ALA A 86 -10.49 -5.68 -8.36
N TYR A 87 -11.52 -6.03 -9.13
CA TYR A 87 -12.89 -5.61 -8.85
C TYR A 87 -13.39 -6.16 -7.50
N LYS A 88 -13.14 -7.44 -7.21
CA LYS A 88 -13.50 -8.06 -5.92
C LYS A 88 -12.77 -7.39 -4.76
N LYS A 89 -11.44 -7.23 -4.84
CA LYS A 89 -10.62 -6.54 -3.84
C LYS A 89 -11.07 -5.09 -3.64
N GLU A 90 -11.41 -4.38 -4.72
CA GLU A 90 -11.92 -2.99 -4.63
C GLU A 90 -13.24 -2.94 -3.85
N LYS A 91 -14.18 -3.84 -4.17
CA LYS A 91 -15.50 -3.93 -3.52
C LYS A 91 -15.41 -4.31 -2.04
N GLU A 92 -14.48 -5.19 -1.68
CA GLU A 92 -14.25 -5.56 -0.27
C GLU A 92 -13.64 -4.40 0.53
N LYS A 93 -12.85 -3.56 -0.13
CA LYS A 93 -12.12 -2.45 0.50
C LYS A 93 -12.99 -1.21 0.69
N GLY A 94 -13.88 -0.93 -0.26
CA GLY A 94 -14.73 0.25 -0.22
C GLY A 94 -15.63 0.41 -1.44
N SER A 95 -16.26 1.56 -1.54
CA SER A 95 -17.19 1.90 -2.62
C SER A 95 -16.91 3.27 -3.20
N PHE A 96 -17.11 3.41 -4.50
CA PHE A 96 -17.02 4.70 -5.19
C PHE A 96 -18.39 5.35 -5.30
N PHE A 97 -18.44 6.64 -4.94
CA PHE A 97 -19.56 7.55 -5.18
C PHE A 97 -19.08 8.67 -6.10
N GLY A 98 -19.26 8.49 -7.41
CA GLY A 98 -18.71 9.40 -8.42
C GLY A 98 -17.18 9.41 -8.41
N ASN A 99 -16.59 10.54 -8.03
CA ASN A 99 -15.14 10.75 -7.96
C ASN A 99 -14.54 10.44 -6.59
N ARG A 100 -15.36 10.07 -5.61
CA ARG A 100 -14.94 9.80 -4.23
C ARG A 100 -14.95 8.32 -3.93
N PHE A 101 -13.83 7.79 -3.45
CA PHE A 101 -13.73 6.46 -2.87
C PHE A 101 -13.95 6.55 -1.35
N VAL A 102 -14.81 5.70 -0.80
CA VAL A 102 -15.08 5.61 0.64
C VAL A 102 -14.77 4.19 1.09
N TYR A 103 -13.93 4.05 2.12
CA TYR A 103 -13.61 2.73 2.66
C TYR A 103 -14.76 2.21 3.52
N HIS A 104 -14.97 0.89 3.48
CA HIS A 104 -15.92 0.24 4.40
C HIS A 104 -15.44 0.31 5.86
N ASN A 105 -14.13 0.13 6.06
CA ASN A 105 -13.46 0.29 7.34
C ASN A 105 -12.32 1.32 7.21
N PRO A 106 -12.07 2.16 8.24
CA PRO A 106 -10.96 3.12 8.20
C PRO A 106 -9.63 2.43 7.85
N TYR A 107 -9.02 2.85 6.74
CA TYR A 107 -7.79 2.26 6.24
C TYR A 107 -6.59 2.80 7.02
N HIS A 108 -5.90 1.93 7.74
CA HIS A 108 -4.76 2.34 8.54
C HIS A 108 -3.59 2.81 7.65
N ILE A 109 -3.01 3.97 7.96
CA ILE A 109 -1.88 4.52 7.20
C ILE A 109 -0.61 4.48 8.02
N TYR A 110 -0.67 5.03 9.23
CA TYR A 110 0.51 5.32 10.02
C TYR A 110 0.15 5.37 11.50
N THR A 111 1.01 4.79 12.34
CA THR A 111 0.95 4.92 13.80
C THR A 111 2.28 5.49 14.27
N THR A 112 2.22 6.46 15.17
CA THR A 112 3.42 7.06 15.78
C THR A 112 3.15 7.39 17.23
N ILE A 113 4.23 7.46 18.01
CA ILE A 113 4.21 7.97 19.38
C ILE A 113 4.69 9.42 19.30
N ILE A 114 3.95 10.32 19.92
CA ILE A 114 4.28 11.73 20.04
C ILE A 114 4.67 11.95 21.49
N LYS A 115 5.90 12.42 21.70
CA LYS A 115 6.42 12.77 23.02
C LYS A 115 6.25 14.25 23.31
N PRO A 116 6.31 14.68 24.58
CA PRO A 116 6.29 16.09 24.93
C PRO A 116 7.38 16.90 24.21
N GLU A 117 8.57 16.30 24.02
CA GLU A 117 9.69 16.93 23.31
C GLU A 117 9.44 17.12 21.80
N ASP A 118 8.43 16.44 21.24
CA ASP A 118 8.02 16.59 19.84
C ASP A 118 7.10 17.80 19.60
N HIS A 119 6.98 18.67 20.60
CA HIS A 119 6.27 19.94 20.45
C HIS A 119 6.82 20.71 19.25
N ASP A 120 5.92 21.17 18.38
CA ASP A 120 6.21 21.93 17.18
C ASP A 120 6.91 21.16 16.04
N GLN A 121 7.18 19.87 16.23
CA GLN A 121 7.76 19.04 15.18
C GLN A 121 6.76 18.70 14.08
N THR A 122 7.30 18.37 12.90
CA THR A 122 6.50 17.97 11.74
C THR A 122 6.60 16.47 11.49
N ILE A 123 5.45 15.85 11.26
CA ILE A 123 5.35 14.45 10.87
C ILE A 123 4.97 14.38 9.41
N ASN A 124 5.82 13.71 8.63
CA ASN A 124 5.60 13.45 7.22
C ASN A 124 5.21 11.98 7.02
N PHE A 125 4.11 11.73 6.34
CA PHE A 125 3.69 10.38 5.98
C PHE A 125 3.22 10.30 4.53
N VAL A 126 3.29 9.09 3.96
CA VAL A 126 2.96 8.83 2.55
C VAL A 126 1.65 8.06 2.47
N VAL A 127 0.70 8.58 1.70
CA VAL A 127 -0.56 7.91 1.41
C VAL A 127 -0.39 7.06 0.16
N LYS A 128 -0.26 5.74 0.33
CA LYS A 128 0.00 4.83 -0.79
C LYS A 128 -1.20 4.67 -1.73
N ASP A 129 -2.39 4.70 -1.16
CA ASP A 129 -3.61 4.17 -1.80
C ASP A 129 -4.44 5.23 -2.53
N ALA A 130 -4.31 6.51 -2.14
CA ALA A 130 -4.95 7.63 -2.82
C ALA A 130 -4.10 8.13 -4.00
N GLU A 131 -4.77 8.70 -5.01
CA GLU A 131 -4.05 9.26 -6.16
C GLU A 131 -3.39 10.62 -5.86
N PRO A 132 -2.30 10.97 -6.55
CA PRO A 132 -1.64 12.27 -6.37
C PRO A 132 -2.61 13.45 -6.50
N ASN A 133 -2.44 14.49 -5.70
CA ASN A 133 -3.32 15.67 -5.65
C ASN A 133 -4.78 15.42 -5.23
N SER A 134 -5.12 14.22 -4.74
CA SER A 134 -6.46 13.91 -4.24
C SER A 134 -6.75 14.62 -2.92
N LEU A 135 -8.02 14.89 -2.67
CA LEU A 135 -8.51 15.27 -1.34
C LEU A 135 -8.73 14.00 -0.54
N VAL A 136 -8.10 13.89 0.63
CA VAL A 136 -8.12 12.69 1.48
C VAL A 136 -8.71 13.05 2.83
N CYS A 137 -9.75 12.34 3.23
CA CYS A 137 -10.35 12.45 4.56
C CYS A 137 -9.64 11.49 5.51
N PHE A 138 -8.93 12.05 6.48
CA PHE A 138 -8.24 11.34 7.55
C PHE A 138 -9.06 11.32 8.82
N GLU A 139 -8.86 10.28 9.60
CA GLU A 139 -9.29 10.14 10.99
C GLU A 139 -8.03 10.01 11.87
N PHE A 140 -7.89 10.92 12.82
CA PHE A 140 -6.83 10.94 13.80
C PHE A 140 -7.38 10.42 15.13
N LYS A 141 -6.84 9.30 15.61
CA LYS A 141 -7.19 8.73 16.91
C LYS A 141 -6.02 8.84 17.86
N TYR A 142 -6.27 9.44 19.02
CA TYR A 142 -5.28 9.62 20.07
C TYR A 142 -5.58 8.67 21.22
N ARG A 143 -4.54 8.06 21.77
CA ARG A 143 -4.61 7.28 23.02
C ARG A 143 -3.49 7.74 23.95
N GLY A 144 -3.82 7.91 25.24
CA GLY A 144 -2.88 8.39 26.24
C GLY A 144 -3.00 9.90 26.48
N GLY A 145 -1.85 10.58 26.56
CA GLY A 145 -1.68 11.98 26.97
C GLY A 145 -2.43 13.04 26.15
N LEU A 146 -2.05 14.31 26.35
CA LEU A 146 -2.74 15.50 25.82
C LEU A 146 -2.22 15.98 24.44
N GLY A 147 -1.59 15.10 23.65
CA GLY A 147 -1.07 15.47 22.33
C GLY A 147 -2.19 15.69 21.29
N TYR A 148 -2.07 16.76 20.49
CA TYR A 148 -2.89 16.97 19.30
C TYR A 148 -2.03 17.27 18.07
N VAL A 149 -2.61 17.06 16.88
CA VAL A 149 -1.92 17.32 15.63
C VAL A 149 -2.77 18.24 14.77
N SER A 150 -2.14 19.29 14.27
CA SER A 150 -2.77 20.29 13.44
C SER A 150 -2.18 20.30 12.03
N VAL A 151 -3.00 20.75 11.10
CA VAL A 151 -2.59 20.97 9.72
C VAL A 151 -2.25 22.43 9.64
N ILE A 152 -1.06 22.73 9.12
CA ILE A 152 -0.47 24.06 8.90
C ILE A 152 -1.57 25.15 8.87
N GLY A 153 -1.72 25.89 9.97
CA GLY A 153 -2.69 27.00 10.08
C GLY A 153 -3.41 27.18 11.42
N SER A 154 -3.46 26.18 12.32
CA SER A 154 -4.01 26.40 13.68
C SER A 154 -2.89 26.44 14.71
N SER A 155 -2.58 27.65 15.20
CA SER A 155 -1.53 27.91 16.19
C SER A 155 -2.10 28.00 17.62
N GLU A 156 -3.03 27.13 17.98
CA GLU A 156 -3.52 27.11 19.36
C GLU A 156 -2.89 25.91 20.07
N TYR A 157 -2.06 26.20 21.06
CA TYR A 157 -1.69 25.25 22.10
C TYR A 157 -2.98 24.66 22.68
N VAL A 158 -3.06 23.34 22.84
CA VAL A 158 -4.14 22.73 23.62
C VAL A 158 -3.86 23.03 25.08
N LYS A 159 -4.45 24.12 25.57
CA LYS A 159 -4.26 24.61 26.92
C LYS A 159 -5.09 23.81 27.93
N ASN A 160 -6.17 23.16 27.48
CA ASN A 160 -7.11 22.47 28.36
C ASN A 160 -7.36 21.00 27.98
N SER A 161 -7.52 20.17 29.01
CA SER A 161 -7.84 18.74 28.89
C SER A 161 -9.19 18.46 28.22
N THR A 162 -10.14 19.38 28.33
CA THR A 162 -11.46 19.31 27.67
C THR A 162 -11.35 19.50 26.15
N GLU A 163 -10.47 20.41 25.70
CA GLU A 163 -10.15 20.56 24.29
C GLU A 163 -9.41 19.33 23.78
N ALA A 164 -8.43 18.81 24.53
CA ALA A 164 -7.75 17.56 24.21
C ALA A 164 -8.69 16.35 24.07
N ALA A 165 -9.75 16.29 24.89
CA ALA A 165 -10.76 15.24 24.81
C ALA A 165 -11.57 15.31 23.49
N ASN A 166 -11.90 16.51 23.02
CA ASN A 166 -12.55 16.73 21.72
C ASN A 166 -11.62 16.36 20.54
N LEU A 167 -10.31 16.36 20.75
CA LEU A 167 -9.31 16.01 19.73
C LEU A 167 -9.11 14.49 19.59
N ARG A 168 -9.58 13.67 20.54
CA ARG A 168 -9.36 12.20 20.56
C ARG A 168 -9.87 11.48 19.30
N SER A 169 -10.78 12.10 18.55
CA SER A 169 -11.18 11.65 17.22
C SER A 169 -11.46 12.85 16.30
N GLN A 170 -10.44 13.35 15.62
CA GLN A 170 -10.63 14.39 14.61
C GLN A 170 -10.71 13.79 13.21
N LYS A 171 -11.66 14.30 12.42
CA LYS A 171 -11.76 14.02 10.99
C LYS A 171 -11.37 15.26 10.23
N LEU A 172 -10.43 15.12 9.28
CA LEU A 172 -9.94 16.27 8.54
C LEU A 172 -9.65 15.88 7.09
N THR A 173 -10.02 16.74 6.15
CA THR A 173 -9.78 16.51 4.73
C THR A 173 -8.59 17.33 4.25
N LEU A 174 -7.56 16.66 3.74
CA LEU A 174 -6.34 17.31 3.23
C LEU A 174 -6.10 16.94 1.79
N ARG A 175 -5.57 17.90 1.04
CA ARG A 175 -5.01 17.63 -0.26
C ARG A 175 -3.61 17.05 -0.11
N ILE A 176 -3.37 15.86 -0.65
CA ILE A 176 -2.03 15.27 -0.68
C ILE A 176 -1.24 15.79 -1.88
N ASP A 177 0.09 15.88 -1.78
CA ASP A 177 0.92 16.41 -2.86
C ASP A 177 1.06 15.44 -4.06
N LYS A 178 1.84 15.84 -5.08
CA LYS A 178 2.16 15.00 -6.25
C LYS A 178 2.91 13.70 -5.88
N LYS A 179 3.64 13.70 -4.75
CA LYS A 179 4.37 12.56 -4.21
C LYS A 179 3.53 11.76 -3.20
N ARG A 180 2.24 12.10 -3.05
CA ARG A 180 1.29 11.52 -2.08
C ARG A 180 1.73 11.69 -0.63
N LYS A 181 2.51 12.73 -0.33
CA LYS A 181 2.93 13.10 1.01
C LYS A 181 1.91 14.03 1.65
N ALA A 182 1.70 13.83 2.94
CA ALA A 182 1.01 14.74 3.82
C ALA A 182 1.92 15.09 5.00
N THR A 183 1.87 16.36 5.40
CA THR A 183 2.66 16.90 6.50
C THR A 183 1.70 17.40 7.57
N LEU A 184 2.00 17.05 8.80
CA LEU A 184 1.26 17.47 9.97
C LEU A 184 2.22 18.11 10.97
N ARG A 185 1.73 19.07 11.76
CA ARG A 185 2.49 19.69 12.84
C ARG A 185 1.93 19.24 14.18
N CYS A 186 2.80 18.75 15.05
CA CYS A 186 2.44 18.23 16.35
C CYS A 186 2.47 19.33 17.39
N PHE A 187 1.47 19.34 18.26
CA PHE A 187 1.37 20.26 19.37
C PHE A 187 1.04 19.45 20.62
N THR A 188 2.00 19.37 21.52
CA THR A 188 1.90 18.69 22.80
C THR A 188 1.82 19.69 23.95
N ALA A 189 1.17 19.30 25.04
CA ALA A 189 1.21 20.07 26.28
C ALA A 189 2.53 19.81 27.03
N PRO A 190 3.10 20.82 27.70
CA PRO A 190 4.28 20.63 28.54
C PRO A 190 3.96 19.62 29.67
N ASN A 191 4.88 18.70 29.94
CA ASN A 191 4.74 17.62 30.93
C ASN A 191 3.58 16.64 30.69
N SER A 192 3.14 16.47 29.44
CA SER A 192 2.16 15.43 29.09
C SER A 192 2.80 14.04 29.02
N ASP A 193 2.00 12.98 29.14
CA ASP A 193 2.48 11.63 28.84
C ASP A 193 2.60 11.40 27.33
N ASP A 194 3.41 10.42 26.95
CA ASP A 194 3.50 9.90 25.59
C ASP A 194 2.10 9.65 25.00
N THR A 195 1.87 10.18 23.80
CA THR A 195 0.57 10.09 23.12
C THR A 195 0.71 9.23 21.87
N LEU A 196 -0.05 8.15 21.79
CA LEU A 196 -0.12 7.34 20.57
C LEU A 196 -1.11 7.95 19.60
N LEU A 197 -0.61 8.35 18.42
CA LEU A 197 -1.42 8.82 17.30
C LEU A 197 -1.56 7.71 16.25
N ARG A 198 -2.81 7.34 15.97
CA ARG A 198 -3.17 6.49 14.83
C ARG A 198 -3.85 7.33 13.75
N ILE A 199 -3.27 7.32 12.55
CA ILE A 199 -3.79 7.98 11.35
C ILE A 199 -4.45 6.92 10.47
N SER A 200 -5.72 7.14 10.14
CA SER A 200 -6.48 6.29 9.23
C SER A 200 -7.12 7.12 8.12
N MET A 201 -7.31 6.55 6.95
CA MET A 201 -8.02 7.17 5.83
C MET A 201 -9.45 6.63 5.76
N LEU A 202 -10.42 7.55 5.70
CA LEU A 202 -11.84 7.21 5.58
C LEU A 202 -12.31 7.24 4.13
N SER A 203 -11.82 8.19 3.34
CA SER A 203 -12.18 8.36 1.95
C SER A 203 -11.16 9.22 1.23
N TRP A 204 -11.09 9.13 -0.10
CA TRP A 204 -10.36 10.09 -0.92
C TRP A 204 -11.13 10.42 -2.20
N GLU A 205 -10.91 11.60 -2.76
CA GLU A 205 -11.62 12.12 -3.92
C GLU A 205 -10.67 12.70 -4.96
N TYR A 206 -10.92 12.36 -6.21
CA TYR A 206 -10.27 12.99 -7.36
C TYR A 206 -10.70 14.45 -7.48
N GLN A 207 -9.74 15.37 -7.38
CA GLN A 207 -9.96 16.70 -7.94
C GLN A 207 -9.88 16.58 -9.46
N THR A 208 -11.05 16.54 -10.12
CA THR A 208 -11.09 16.91 -11.54
C THR A 208 -10.72 18.38 -11.58
N GLN A 209 -9.66 18.75 -12.29
CA GLN A 209 -9.30 20.16 -12.48
C GLN A 209 -10.47 20.88 -13.19
N ARG A 210 -11.45 21.37 -12.43
CA ARG A 210 -12.09 22.63 -12.79
C ARG A 210 -11.10 23.68 -12.34
N LEU A 211 -10.51 24.36 -13.32
CA LEU A 211 -9.84 25.63 -13.16
C LEU A 211 -10.71 26.54 -12.30
N PHE A 212 -10.51 26.53 -10.99
CA PHE A 212 -10.89 27.65 -10.16
C PHE A 212 -9.75 28.66 -10.30
N LEU A 213 -9.85 29.45 -11.38
CA LEU A 213 -9.34 30.82 -11.38
C LEU A 213 -10.10 31.54 -10.26
N VAL A 214 -9.51 31.59 -9.07
CA VAL A 214 -9.93 32.52 -8.04
C VAL A 214 -9.24 33.84 -8.37
N ARG A 215 -10.03 34.80 -8.84
CA ARG A 215 -9.70 36.23 -8.84
C ARG A 215 -9.80 36.77 -7.41
#